data_AF-A0A7H1BFT5-F1
#
_entry.id   AF-A0A7H1BFT5-F1
#
_cell.length_a   1.000
_cell.length_b   1.000
_cell.length_c   1.000
_cell.angle_alpha   90.00
_cell.angle_beta   90.00
_cell.angle_gamma   90.00
#
_symmetry.space_group_name_H-M   'P 1'
#
loop_
_entity.id
_entity.type
_entity.pdbx_description
1 polymer ?
#
loop_
_entity_poly.entity_id
_entity_poly.type
_entity_poly.pdbx_seq_one_letter_code
_entity_poly.pdbx_strand_id
1 'polypeptide(L)'
;MAGTDDAVVTGDDALYVLTAILLTPAKFPSVLGDDYPEACAALGLAPLADGYGLVLGQDAEGARWTVVVDDVSLVAVAIASWDCGMEYELSPDEDSMVAALPGWPLALAVAAPGIPEPHDPEPGPDGADTAPLTPPDTATWGPAQRRLGADEIALQWAAWREQIDDEQFAATTDGATAEADGDGDGDTAESAGTGGHKGVQRVLAEVRGYVDTPPPLGRVRSAFASGDARTLRADGPGWSMVARTDDIAFVLLDDEPGEVLPVGRGPELPGLLEALDKMAVRPV
;
A
#
# COMPACT_ATOMS: atom_id res chain seq x y z
N MET A 1 38.16 -30.44 19.07
CA MET A 1 36.93 -30.99 19.66
C MET A 1 36.66 -30.26 20.95
N ALA A 2 36.09 -29.06 20.85
CA ALA A 2 35.53 -28.32 21.96
C ALA A 2 34.16 -27.88 21.45
N GLY A 3 33.11 -28.37 22.13
CA GLY A 3 31.73 -28.13 21.76
C GLY A 3 31.40 -26.66 21.92
N THR A 4 30.95 -26.05 20.83
CA THR A 4 30.02 -24.93 20.87
C THR A 4 28.67 -25.53 21.23
N ASP A 5 28.27 -25.30 22.47
CA ASP A 5 26.89 -25.48 22.91
C ASP A 5 26.12 -24.30 22.31
N ASP A 6 25.77 -24.45 21.03
CA ASP A 6 24.65 -23.71 20.44
C ASP A 6 23.42 -24.20 21.19
N ALA A 7 23.06 -23.48 22.25
CA ALA A 7 21.71 -23.55 22.78
C ALA A 7 20.80 -22.87 21.76
N VAL A 8 20.54 -23.60 20.68
CA VAL A 8 19.40 -23.40 19.79
C VAL A 8 18.18 -23.35 20.70
N VAL A 9 17.31 -22.36 20.53
CA VAL A 9 15.94 -22.47 21.02
C VAL A 9 15.27 -23.55 20.16
N THR A 10 15.61 -24.82 20.38
CA THR A 10 14.82 -25.96 19.88
C THR A 10 13.68 -26.14 20.86
N GLY A 11 12.65 -25.33 20.68
CA GLY A 11 11.32 -25.58 21.19
C GLY A 11 10.37 -25.74 20.00
N ASP A 12 9.33 -26.55 20.15
CA ASP A 12 8.20 -26.63 19.20
C ASP A 12 7.56 -25.25 18.92
N ASP A 13 7.85 -24.24 19.75
CA ASP A 13 7.32 -22.87 19.65
C ASP A 13 8.21 -21.89 18.84
N ALA A 14 9.26 -22.36 18.16
CA ALA A 14 10.15 -21.47 17.39
C ALA A 14 9.52 -20.99 16.07
N LEU A 15 9.49 -19.67 15.86
CA LEU A 15 9.02 -19.06 14.61
C LEU A 15 10.16 -18.93 13.59
N TYR A 16 10.05 -19.63 12.47
CA TYR A 16 10.88 -19.46 11.29
C TYR A 16 10.42 -18.23 10.50
N VAL A 17 11.13 -17.12 10.64
CA VAL A 17 10.82 -15.84 9.99
C VAL A 17 11.01 -15.96 8.47
N LEU A 18 9.96 -15.63 7.72
CA LEU A 18 10.00 -15.56 6.25
C LEU A 18 10.16 -14.13 5.75
N THR A 19 9.47 -13.18 6.39
CA THR A 19 9.55 -11.76 6.05
C THR A 19 9.06 -10.90 7.21
N ALA A 20 9.35 -9.60 7.13
CA ALA A 20 8.88 -8.62 8.08
C ALA A 20 8.46 -7.33 7.37
N ILE A 21 7.48 -6.64 7.95
CA ILE A 21 6.78 -5.55 7.31
C ILE A 21 6.42 -4.48 8.33
N LEU A 22 6.50 -3.22 7.92
CA LEU A 22 6.07 -2.10 8.75
C LEU A 22 4.55 -1.91 8.62
N LEU A 23 3.90 -1.68 9.76
CA LEU A 23 2.52 -1.22 9.89
C LEU A 23 2.55 0.07 10.70
N THR A 24 2.90 1.18 10.05
CA THR A 24 3.04 2.51 10.65
C THR A 24 2.16 3.51 9.91
N PRO A 25 1.87 4.69 10.51
CA PRO A 25 1.20 5.78 9.80
C PRO A 25 1.81 6.15 8.45
N ALA A 26 3.13 6.00 8.28
CA ALA A 26 3.84 6.34 7.06
C ALA A 26 3.90 5.20 6.04
N LYS A 27 3.95 3.94 6.52
CA LYS A 27 4.21 2.76 5.71
C LYS A 27 3.44 1.56 6.26
N PHE A 28 2.53 1.04 5.45
CA PHE A 28 1.76 -0.17 5.72
C PHE A 28 1.39 -0.84 4.40
N PRO A 29 1.06 -2.15 4.39
CA PRO A 29 0.59 -2.83 3.19
C PRO A 29 -0.76 -2.26 2.76
N SER A 30 -0.80 -1.57 1.62
CA SER A 30 -2.02 -0.88 1.19
C SER A 30 -3.17 -1.84 0.95
N VAL A 31 -2.93 -3.12 0.64
CA VAL A 31 -4.01 -4.13 0.56
C VAL A 31 -4.90 -4.18 1.80
N LEU A 32 -4.36 -3.89 2.99
CA LEU A 32 -5.05 -4.00 4.27
C LEU A 32 -6.03 -2.85 4.56
N GLY A 33 -5.92 -1.69 3.89
CA GLY A 33 -6.81 -0.56 4.14
C GLY A 33 -6.47 0.69 3.33
N ASP A 34 -7.39 1.65 3.28
CA ASP A 34 -7.15 2.96 2.64
C ASP A 34 -6.29 3.89 3.53
N ASP A 35 -6.19 3.58 4.82
CA ASP A 35 -5.39 4.30 5.80
C ASP A 35 -4.85 3.40 6.92
N TYR A 36 -4.00 3.96 7.77
CA TYR A 36 -3.33 3.21 8.83
C TYR A 36 -4.31 2.65 9.89
N PRO A 37 -5.29 3.40 10.39
CA PRO A 37 -6.34 2.85 11.26
C PRO A 37 -7.10 1.68 10.66
N GLU A 38 -7.50 1.75 9.38
CA GLU A 38 -8.16 0.62 8.70
C GLU A 38 -7.24 -0.60 8.60
N ALA A 39 -5.97 -0.39 8.25
CA ALA A 39 -4.99 -1.48 8.18
C ALA A 39 -4.75 -2.15 9.56
N CYS A 40 -4.76 -1.37 10.65
CA CYS A 40 -4.71 -1.93 12.01
C CYS A 40 -5.98 -2.73 12.35
N ALA A 41 -7.14 -2.19 11.99
CA ALA A 41 -8.43 -2.84 12.25
C ALA A 41 -8.56 -4.19 11.51
N ALA A 42 -7.98 -4.32 10.33
CA ALA A 42 -7.90 -5.59 9.58
C ALA A 42 -7.17 -6.70 10.35
N LEU A 43 -6.32 -6.34 11.31
CA LEU A 43 -5.59 -7.27 12.19
C LEU A 43 -6.16 -7.32 13.61
N GLY A 44 -7.27 -6.62 13.88
CA GLY A 44 -7.83 -6.49 15.23
C GLY A 44 -6.98 -5.64 16.18
N LEU A 45 -6.12 -4.78 15.65
CA LEU A 45 -5.21 -3.93 16.43
C LEU A 45 -5.79 -2.51 16.60
N ALA A 46 -5.47 -1.88 17.73
CA ALA A 46 -5.70 -0.45 17.92
C ALA A 46 -4.55 0.35 17.28
N PRO A 47 -4.79 1.47 16.59
CA PRO A 47 -3.72 2.24 15.98
C PRO A 47 -2.84 2.93 17.02
N LEU A 48 -1.55 2.58 17.06
CA LEU A 48 -0.52 3.28 17.85
C LEU A 48 0.13 4.40 17.05
N ALA A 49 0.65 5.41 17.74
CA ALA A 49 1.33 6.55 17.09
C ALA A 49 2.61 6.12 16.36
N ASP A 50 3.40 5.24 16.98
CA ASP A 50 4.67 4.77 16.42
C ASP A 50 4.48 3.64 15.41
N GLY A 51 3.36 2.92 15.49
CA GLY A 51 3.05 1.79 14.62
C GLY A 51 3.41 0.44 15.24
N TYR A 52 3.48 -0.55 14.36
CA TYR A 52 3.88 -1.92 14.65
C TYR A 52 4.86 -2.43 13.58
N GLY A 53 5.67 -3.40 13.96
CA GLY A 53 6.29 -4.33 13.04
C GLY A 53 5.47 -5.63 12.96
N LEU A 54 5.33 -6.18 11.76
CA LEU A 54 4.71 -7.48 11.52
C LEU A 54 5.80 -8.45 11.10
N VAL A 55 5.91 -9.58 11.78
CA VAL A 55 6.84 -10.67 11.45
C VAL A 55 6.01 -11.87 11.01
N LEU A 56 6.14 -12.26 9.74
CA LEU A 56 5.40 -13.37 9.15
C LEU A 56 6.34 -14.58 9.07
N GLY A 57 5.90 -15.69 9.64
CA GLY A 57 6.69 -16.90 9.70
C GLY A 57 5.86 -18.17 9.81
N GLN A 58 6.58 -19.29 9.91
CA GLN A 58 6.01 -20.61 10.19
C GLN A 58 6.57 -21.16 11.50
N ASP A 59 5.81 -21.97 12.22
CA ASP A 59 6.39 -22.85 13.24
C ASP A 59 7.05 -24.08 12.61
N ALA A 60 7.60 -24.96 13.45
CA ALA A 60 8.28 -26.18 13.01
C ALA A 60 7.35 -27.17 12.29
N GLU A 61 6.05 -27.12 12.54
CA GLU A 61 5.04 -27.97 11.89
C GLU A 61 4.57 -27.38 10.55
N GLY A 62 4.86 -26.10 10.30
CA GLY A 62 4.50 -25.38 9.09
C GLY A 62 3.28 -24.50 9.26
N ALA A 63 2.72 -24.37 10.46
CA ALA A 63 1.56 -23.52 10.69
C ALA A 63 1.97 -22.04 10.59
N ARG A 64 1.10 -21.24 9.98
CA ARG A 64 1.38 -19.84 9.65
C ARG A 64 1.03 -18.92 10.80
N TRP A 65 1.96 -18.02 11.11
CA TRP A 65 1.80 -17.04 12.18
C TRP A 65 2.24 -15.64 11.75
N THR A 66 1.54 -14.65 12.28
CA THR A 66 1.92 -13.23 12.23
C THR A 66 2.17 -12.74 13.64
N VAL A 67 3.44 -12.48 13.98
CA VAL A 67 3.82 -11.86 15.26
C VAL A 67 3.82 -10.35 15.10
N VAL A 68 3.06 -9.68 15.94
CA VAL A 68 2.93 -8.22 16.00
C VAL A 68 3.86 -7.70 17.08
N VAL A 69 4.73 -6.76 16.72
CA VAL A 69 5.80 -6.22 17.57
C VAL A 69 5.63 -4.70 17.68
N ASP A 70 5.74 -4.13 18.88
CA ASP A 70 5.67 -2.67 19.07
C ASP A 70 7.04 -1.96 18.97
N ASP A 71 8.16 -2.71 19.01
CA ASP A 71 9.46 -2.22 18.59
C ASP A 71 9.57 -2.14 17.05
N VAL A 72 9.05 -1.05 16.51
CA VAL A 72 9.11 -0.73 15.07
C VAL A 72 10.55 -0.57 14.58
N SER A 73 11.47 -0.12 15.44
CA SER A 73 12.86 0.14 15.05
C SER A 73 13.61 -1.16 14.78
N LEU A 74 13.39 -2.19 15.62
CA LEU A 74 13.93 -3.52 15.41
C LEU A 74 13.54 -4.08 14.03
N VAL A 75 12.26 -4.02 13.70
CA VAL A 75 11.74 -4.53 12.42
C VAL A 75 12.23 -3.68 11.23
N ALA A 76 12.30 -2.36 11.38
CA ALA A 76 12.83 -1.48 10.34
C ALA A 76 14.31 -1.76 10.04
N VAL A 77 15.13 -2.03 11.07
CA VAL A 77 16.54 -2.39 10.91
C VAL A 77 16.70 -3.73 10.20
N ALA A 78 15.87 -4.73 10.53
CA ALA A 78 15.88 -6.02 9.83
C ALA A 78 15.59 -5.86 8.34
N ILE A 79 14.51 -5.14 7.99
CA ILE A 79 14.13 -4.86 6.60
C ILE A 79 15.26 -4.13 5.85
N ALA A 80 15.81 -3.06 6.44
CA ALA A 80 16.89 -2.31 5.82
C ALA A 80 18.16 -3.16 5.61
N SER A 81 18.45 -4.08 6.54
CA SER A 81 19.58 -4.99 6.41
C SER A 81 19.39 -5.94 5.24
N TRP A 82 18.21 -6.57 5.12
CA TRP A 82 17.88 -7.46 4.01
C TRP A 82 17.83 -6.73 2.66
N ASP A 83 17.29 -5.51 2.60
CA ASP A 83 17.27 -4.68 1.38
C ASP A 83 18.70 -4.34 0.89
N CYS A 84 19.66 -4.24 1.81
CA CYS A 84 21.08 -4.07 1.51
C CYS A 84 21.82 -5.40 1.25
N GLY A 85 21.13 -6.54 1.27
CA GLY A 85 21.71 -7.87 1.08
C GLY A 85 22.57 -8.36 2.25
N MET A 86 22.37 -7.81 3.45
CA MET A 86 23.05 -8.24 4.67
C MET A 86 22.22 -9.29 5.41
N GLU A 87 22.89 -10.22 6.07
CA GLU A 87 22.25 -11.16 6.99
C GLU A 87 21.83 -10.42 8.27
N TYR A 88 20.59 -10.65 8.70
CA TYR A 88 20.06 -10.15 9.96
C TYR A 88 19.07 -11.17 10.51
N GLU A 89 19.31 -11.64 11.72
CA GLU A 89 18.41 -12.55 12.44
C GLU A 89 17.40 -11.71 13.24
N LEU A 90 16.16 -11.68 12.78
CA LEU A 90 15.08 -10.97 13.46
C LEU A 90 14.47 -11.89 14.52
N SER A 91 14.76 -11.60 15.78
CA SER A 91 14.19 -12.28 16.94
C SER A 91 13.61 -11.22 17.89
N PRO A 92 12.29 -10.92 17.81
CA PRO A 92 11.65 -9.99 18.74
C PRO A 92 11.72 -10.53 20.18
N ASP A 93 11.90 -9.63 21.14
CA ASP A 93 11.84 -9.98 22.56
C ASP A 93 10.38 -10.18 22.99
N GLU A 94 10.11 -11.11 23.92
CA GLU A 94 8.75 -11.39 24.42
C GLU A 94 8.04 -10.13 24.94
N ASP A 95 8.79 -9.20 25.56
CA ASP A 95 8.27 -7.93 26.08
C ASP A 95 7.77 -6.97 24.98
N SER A 96 8.26 -7.14 23.74
CA SER A 96 7.86 -6.34 22.57
C SER A 96 6.74 -6.99 21.75
N MET A 97 6.42 -8.26 22.02
CA MET A 97 5.37 -8.98 21.31
C MET A 97 3.99 -8.59 21.83
N VAL A 98 3.20 -7.96 20.97
CA VAL A 98 1.85 -7.49 21.29
C VAL A 98 0.83 -8.60 21.09
N ALA A 99 0.98 -9.37 20.01
CA ALA A 99 0.07 -10.46 19.66
C ALA A 99 0.75 -11.48 18.73
N ALA A 100 0.34 -12.73 18.84
CA ALA A 100 0.58 -13.76 17.83
C ALA A 100 -0.76 -14.10 17.17
N LEU A 101 -0.90 -13.72 15.89
CA LEU A 101 -2.13 -13.90 15.13
C LEU A 101 -1.99 -15.12 14.22
N PRO A 102 -2.96 -16.05 14.20
CA PRO A 102 -2.93 -17.19 13.29
C PRO A 102 -3.05 -16.71 11.85
N GLY A 103 -2.35 -17.37 10.91
CA GLY A 103 -2.37 -17.03 9.49
C GLY A 103 -1.49 -15.83 9.11
N TRP A 104 -1.58 -15.43 7.84
CA TRP A 104 -0.85 -14.28 7.29
C TRP A 104 -1.81 -13.27 6.68
N PRO A 105 -1.63 -11.97 6.95
CA PRO A 105 -2.46 -10.92 6.36
C PRO A 105 -2.11 -10.64 4.90
N LEU A 106 -1.04 -11.24 4.38
CA LEU A 106 -0.53 -11.04 3.03
C LEU A 106 -0.21 -12.38 2.37
N ALA A 107 -0.37 -12.43 1.05
CA ALA A 107 -0.07 -13.62 0.27
C ALA A 107 1.45 -13.84 0.23
N LEU A 108 1.91 -14.96 0.79
CA LEU A 108 3.27 -15.45 0.65
C LEU A 108 3.24 -16.80 -0.05
N ALA A 109 4.10 -16.97 -1.05
CA ALA A 109 4.25 -18.21 -1.81
C ALA A 109 5.44 -19.06 -1.35
N VAL A 110 6.14 -18.63 -0.30
CA VAL A 110 7.38 -19.22 0.17
C VAL A 110 7.17 -19.98 1.49
N ALA A 111 7.99 -20.99 1.69
CA ALA A 111 8.04 -21.78 2.92
C ALA A 111 9.47 -21.81 3.46
N ALA A 112 9.61 -21.98 4.78
CA ALA A 112 10.90 -22.10 5.41
C ALA A 112 11.61 -23.40 4.94
N PRO A 113 12.91 -23.37 4.61
CA PRO A 113 13.62 -24.56 4.14
C PRO A 113 13.56 -25.71 5.16
N GLY A 114 13.11 -26.88 4.71
CA GLY A 114 13.03 -28.08 5.55
C GLY A 114 11.80 -28.17 6.45
N ILE A 115 10.91 -27.17 6.41
CA ILE A 115 9.64 -27.14 7.13
C ILE A 115 8.49 -27.58 6.19
N PRO A 116 7.42 -28.20 6.71
CA PRO A 116 6.24 -28.54 5.91
C PRO A 116 5.59 -27.34 5.20
N GLU A 117 4.67 -27.64 4.26
CA GLU A 117 3.96 -26.61 3.51
C GLU A 117 3.14 -25.69 4.44
N PRO A 118 3.11 -24.37 4.16
CA PRO A 118 2.35 -23.41 4.96
C PRO A 118 0.87 -23.75 5.05
N HIS A 119 0.34 -23.84 6.27
CA HIS A 119 -1.08 -24.11 6.52
C HIS A 119 -1.60 -23.31 7.72
N ASP A 120 -2.92 -23.20 7.86
CA ASP A 120 -3.51 -22.54 9.02
C ASP A 120 -3.37 -23.41 10.27
N PRO A 121 -3.01 -22.83 11.43
CA PRO A 121 -2.92 -23.58 12.67
C PRO A 121 -4.28 -24.16 13.06
N GLU A 122 -4.27 -25.33 13.71
CA GLU A 122 -5.48 -25.89 14.28
C GLU A 122 -6.04 -24.97 15.38
N PRO A 123 -7.37 -24.82 15.50
CA PRO A 123 -7.96 -24.02 16.56
C PRO A 123 -7.49 -24.49 17.94
N GLY A 124 -7.04 -23.55 18.78
CA GLY A 124 -6.52 -23.86 20.11
C GLY A 124 -7.55 -24.54 21.03
N PRO A 125 -7.09 -25.27 22.06
CA PRO A 125 -7.96 -26.06 22.95
C PRO A 125 -8.97 -25.22 23.76
N ASP A 126 -8.70 -23.93 23.94
CA ASP A 126 -9.58 -22.98 24.65
C ASP A 126 -10.69 -22.38 23.76
N GLY A 127 -10.77 -22.78 22.48
CA GLY A 127 -11.85 -22.35 21.58
C GLY A 127 -11.88 -20.84 21.34
N ALA A 128 -10.75 -20.14 21.49
CA ALA A 128 -10.65 -18.76 21.05
C ALA A 128 -10.81 -18.72 19.52
N ASP A 129 -12.02 -18.35 19.08
CA ASP A 129 -12.52 -18.28 17.70
C ASP A 129 -11.82 -17.21 16.83
N THR A 130 -10.52 -16.95 17.01
CA THR A 130 -9.81 -16.03 16.12
C THR A 130 -9.52 -16.77 14.81
N ALA A 131 -10.36 -16.54 13.80
CA ALA A 131 -10.14 -17.06 12.47
C ALA A 131 -8.74 -16.66 11.96
N PRO A 132 -7.99 -17.57 11.32
CA PRO A 132 -6.71 -17.25 10.71
C PRO A 132 -6.82 -16.05 9.76
N LEU A 133 -5.83 -15.17 9.84
CA LEU A 133 -5.65 -14.06 8.91
C LEU A 133 -5.55 -14.63 7.51
N THR A 134 -6.41 -14.10 6.65
CA THR A 134 -6.44 -14.42 5.23
C THR A 134 -6.14 -13.14 4.46
N PRO A 135 -5.25 -13.18 3.46
CA PRO A 135 -4.97 -12.02 2.63
C PRO A 135 -6.24 -11.52 1.92
N PRO A 136 -6.42 -10.20 1.77
CA PRO A 136 -7.50 -9.66 0.94
C PRO A 136 -7.48 -10.27 -0.48
N ASP A 137 -8.65 -10.48 -1.08
CA ASP A 137 -8.74 -10.95 -2.48
C ASP A 137 -8.23 -9.86 -3.42
N THR A 138 -7.20 -10.21 -4.18
CA THR A 138 -6.56 -9.37 -5.21
C THR A 138 -6.71 -9.97 -6.61
N ALA A 139 -7.37 -11.13 -6.73
CA ALA A 139 -7.67 -11.74 -8.03
C ALA A 139 -8.88 -11.07 -8.71
N THR A 140 -9.77 -10.48 -7.93
CA THR A 140 -10.95 -9.75 -8.42
C THR A 140 -10.74 -8.25 -8.23
N TRP A 141 -11.28 -7.43 -9.14
CA TRP A 141 -11.28 -5.98 -8.92
C TRP A 141 -12.12 -5.63 -7.69
N GLY A 142 -11.53 -4.79 -6.83
CA GLY A 142 -12.09 -4.30 -5.59
C GLY A 142 -11.06 -3.42 -4.87
N PRO A 143 -11.36 -2.93 -3.66
CA PRO A 143 -10.51 -1.95 -2.98
C PRO A 143 -9.06 -2.40 -2.80
N ALA A 144 -8.84 -3.67 -2.44
CA ALA A 144 -7.48 -4.22 -2.29
C ALA A 144 -6.71 -4.22 -3.63
N GLN A 145 -7.35 -4.68 -4.71
CA GLN A 145 -6.72 -4.71 -6.03
C GLN A 145 -6.50 -3.31 -6.61
N ARG A 146 -7.43 -2.37 -6.40
CA ARG A 146 -7.27 -0.95 -6.77
C ARG A 146 -6.04 -0.36 -6.08
N ARG A 147 -5.91 -0.58 -4.76
CA ARG A 147 -4.77 -0.08 -3.99
C ARG A 147 -3.45 -0.69 -4.43
N LEU A 148 -3.42 -2.00 -4.77
CA LEU A 148 -2.24 -2.63 -5.37
C LEU A 148 -1.89 -2.03 -6.73
N GLY A 149 -2.86 -1.82 -7.61
CA GLY A 149 -2.62 -1.20 -8.91
C GLY A 149 -1.99 0.19 -8.75
N ALA A 150 -2.45 0.96 -7.77
CA ALA A 150 -1.89 2.26 -7.47
C ALA A 150 -0.47 2.17 -6.85
N ASP A 151 -0.20 1.19 -5.99
CA ASP A 151 1.15 0.95 -5.48
C ASP A 151 2.12 0.55 -6.60
N GLU A 152 1.66 -0.26 -7.55
CA GLU A 152 2.41 -0.65 -8.75
C GLU A 152 2.71 0.57 -9.64
N ILE A 153 1.74 1.45 -9.85
CA ILE A 153 1.95 2.72 -10.58
C ILE A 153 2.99 3.60 -9.87
N ALA A 154 2.94 3.67 -8.54
CA ALA A 154 3.92 4.43 -7.77
C ALA A 154 5.34 3.84 -7.92
N LEU A 155 5.46 2.51 -7.89
CA LEU A 155 6.72 1.79 -8.05
C LEU A 155 7.29 1.92 -9.47
N GLN A 156 6.44 1.75 -10.48
CA GLN A 156 6.80 1.75 -11.91
C GLN A 156 6.49 3.10 -12.59
N TRP A 157 6.56 4.21 -11.84
CA TRP A 157 6.14 5.53 -12.32
C TRP A 157 6.69 5.86 -13.71
N ALA A 158 7.99 5.66 -13.93
CA ALA A 158 8.64 6.00 -15.19
C ALA A 158 8.04 5.25 -16.38
N ALA A 159 7.75 3.96 -16.22
CA ALA A 159 7.18 3.12 -17.28
C ALA A 159 5.71 3.47 -17.58
N TRP A 160 4.94 3.84 -16.56
CA TRP A 160 3.56 4.33 -16.74
C TRP A 160 3.52 5.69 -17.42
N ARG A 161 4.39 6.61 -16.99
CA ARG A 161 4.42 7.98 -17.53
C ARG A 161 4.82 8.03 -19.00
N GLU A 162 5.71 7.14 -19.45
CA GLU A 162 6.15 7.04 -20.86
C GLU A 162 5.00 6.67 -21.81
N GLN A 163 3.97 5.98 -21.33
CA GLN A 163 2.82 5.58 -22.14
C GLN A 163 1.80 6.71 -22.37
N ILE A 164 1.92 7.81 -21.64
CA ILE A 164 0.98 8.94 -21.71
C ILE A 164 1.56 10.06 -22.56
N ASP A 165 0.81 10.45 -23.59
CA ASP A 165 1.14 11.57 -24.46
C ASP A 165 0.62 12.89 -23.86
N ASP A 166 1.50 13.90 -23.78
CA ASP A 166 1.17 15.21 -23.24
C ASP A 166 0.12 15.95 -24.09
N GLU A 167 0.01 15.61 -25.38
CA GLU A 167 -1.01 16.17 -26.28
C GLU A 167 -2.45 15.81 -25.81
N GLN A 168 -2.61 14.69 -25.10
CA GLN A 168 -3.90 14.27 -24.53
C GLN A 168 -4.42 15.26 -23.47
N PHE A 169 -3.51 16.02 -22.83
CA PHE A 169 -3.89 17.04 -21.85
C PHE A 169 -4.08 18.42 -22.48
N ALA A 170 -3.37 18.75 -23.57
CA ALA A 170 -3.43 20.06 -24.22
C ALA A 170 -4.84 20.37 -24.77
N ALA A 171 -5.54 19.36 -25.30
CA ALA A 171 -6.90 19.49 -25.82
C ALA A 171 -7.93 19.96 -24.77
N THR A 172 -7.63 19.83 -23.48
CA THR A 172 -8.55 20.22 -22.39
C THR A 172 -8.43 21.68 -21.96
N THR A 173 -7.32 22.37 -22.33
CA THR A 173 -7.05 23.74 -21.86
C THR A 173 -7.50 24.81 -22.87
N ASP A 174 -7.55 24.48 -24.17
CA ASP A 174 -7.93 25.42 -25.24
C ASP A 174 -9.43 25.42 -25.61
N GLY A 175 -10.25 24.59 -24.95
CA GLY A 175 -11.68 24.40 -25.27
C GLY A 175 -12.64 25.52 -24.84
N ALA A 176 -12.15 26.68 -24.39
CA ALA A 176 -13.01 27.80 -24.00
C ALA A 176 -13.37 28.77 -25.15
N THR A 177 -12.82 28.58 -26.36
CA THR A 177 -13.12 29.45 -27.51
C THR A 177 -13.07 28.71 -28.85
N ALA A 178 -14.15 28.03 -29.23
CA ALA A 178 -14.49 27.83 -30.65
C ALA A 178 -15.97 27.48 -30.80
N GLU A 179 -16.64 28.24 -31.67
CA GLU A 179 -18.05 28.19 -31.98
C GLU A 179 -18.46 26.92 -32.75
N ALA A 180 -19.75 26.61 -32.68
CA ALA A 180 -20.43 25.55 -33.39
C ALA A 180 -20.36 25.72 -34.93
N ASP A 181 -20.01 24.63 -35.64
CA ASP A 181 -20.70 24.12 -36.84
C ASP A 181 -19.84 23.02 -37.51
N GLY A 182 -20.45 21.87 -37.83
CA GLY A 182 -19.85 20.90 -38.76
C GLY A 182 -20.19 19.43 -38.52
N ASP A 183 -21.23 18.96 -39.22
CA ASP A 183 -21.67 17.58 -39.40
C ASP A 183 -20.56 16.64 -39.95
N GLY A 184 -20.49 15.41 -39.42
CA GLY A 184 -19.48 14.41 -39.81
C GLY A 184 -19.65 13.07 -39.10
N ASP A 185 -20.50 12.21 -39.66
CA ASP A 185 -20.64 10.78 -39.37
C ASP A 185 -19.34 10.01 -39.64
N GLY A 186 -18.90 9.21 -38.67
CA GLY A 186 -17.64 8.46 -38.74
C GLY A 186 -17.33 7.72 -37.43
N ASP A 187 -17.95 6.55 -37.28
CA ASP A 187 -17.66 5.49 -36.30
C ASP A 187 -16.17 5.41 -35.92
N THR A 188 -15.82 5.93 -34.75
CA THR A 188 -14.50 5.85 -34.14
C THR A 188 -14.67 5.70 -32.63
N ALA A 189 -13.85 4.82 -32.06
CA ALA A 189 -13.77 4.47 -30.65
C ALA A 189 -14.01 5.67 -29.73
N GLU A 190 -14.76 5.43 -28.65
CA GLU A 190 -15.07 6.37 -27.57
C GLU A 190 -13.79 6.96 -26.96
N SER A 191 -13.23 7.94 -27.67
CA SER A 191 -12.24 8.87 -27.18
C SER A 191 -12.96 9.74 -26.16
N ALA A 192 -12.53 9.64 -24.91
CA ALA A 192 -13.00 10.39 -23.75
C ALA A 192 -12.64 11.89 -23.84
N GLY A 193 -12.97 12.54 -24.96
CA GLY A 193 -12.76 13.95 -25.22
C GLY A 193 -14.10 14.64 -25.48
N THR A 194 -14.82 14.99 -24.41
CA THR A 194 -15.71 16.16 -24.28
C THR A 194 -16.49 16.09 -22.97
N GLY A 195 -15.97 16.75 -21.92
CA GLY A 195 -16.55 16.77 -20.57
C GLY A 195 -15.65 16.02 -19.59
N GLY A 196 -14.99 16.77 -18.70
CA GLY A 196 -14.04 16.17 -17.75
C GLY A 196 -14.64 14.98 -17.01
N HIS A 197 -13.85 13.92 -16.90
CA HIS A 197 -14.28 12.65 -16.35
C HIS A 197 -14.88 12.85 -14.94
N LYS A 198 -16.18 12.60 -14.78
CA LYS A 198 -16.92 12.95 -13.55
C LYS A 198 -16.31 12.29 -12.31
N GLY A 199 -15.82 11.05 -12.45
CA GLY A 199 -15.10 10.35 -11.39
C GLY A 199 -13.83 11.08 -10.97
N VAL A 200 -13.02 11.56 -11.91
CA VAL A 200 -11.80 12.32 -11.63
C VAL A 200 -12.12 13.66 -10.96
N GLN A 201 -13.15 14.37 -11.45
CA GLN A 201 -13.58 15.64 -10.84
C GLN A 201 -14.01 15.46 -9.39
N ARG A 202 -14.76 14.37 -9.09
CA ARG A 202 -15.12 13.99 -7.73
C ARG A 202 -13.89 13.73 -6.87
N VAL A 203 -12.94 12.91 -7.36
CA VAL A 203 -11.69 12.61 -6.65
C VAL A 203 -10.92 13.88 -6.33
N LEU A 204 -10.71 14.77 -7.31
CA LEU A 204 -9.99 16.03 -7.08
C LEU A 204 -10.70 16.94 -6.08
N ALA A 205 -12.04 16.93 -6.03
CA ALA A 205 -12.80 17.67 -5.02
C ALA A 205 -12.63 17.07 -3.61
N GLU A 206 -12.71 15.74 -3.49
CA GLU A 206 -12.51 15.03 -2.22
C GLU A 206 -11.08 15.20 -1.69
N VAL A 207 -10.07 15.04 -2.55
CA VAL A 207 -8.65 15.23 -2.22
C VAL A 207 -8.37 16.67 -1.78
N ARG A 208 -9.00 17.68 -2.40
CA ARG A 208 -8.90 19.07 -1.92
C ARG A 208 -9.51 19.22 -0.53
N GLY A 209 -10.64 18.57 -0.26
CA GLY A 209 -11.26 18.54 1.06
C GLY A 209 -10.34 18.03 2.16
N TYR A 210 -9.38 17.15 1.84
CA TYR A 210 -8.36 16.69 2.80
C TYR A 210 -7.49 17.82 3.31
N VAL A 211 -7.19 18.84 2.49
CA VAL A 211 -6.39 20.00 2.90
C VAL A 211 -7.10 20.81 4.00
N ASP A 212 -8.42 20.94 3.90
CA ASP A 212 -9.24 21.67 4.87
C ASP A 212 -9.58 20.82 6.10
N THR A 213 -9.91 19.54 5.89
CA THR A 213 -10.24 18.57 6.93
C THR A 213 -9.31 17.36 6.79
N PRO A 214 -8.19 17.34 7.53
CA PRO A 214 -7.19 16.28 7.41
C PRO A 214 -7.80 14.88 7.58
N PRO A 215 -7.49 13.94 6.68
CA PRO A 215 -7.99 12.58 6.77
C PRO A 215 -7.29 11.78 7.89
N PRO A 216 -7.76 10.56 8.19
CA PRO A 216 -7.03 9.62 9.03
C PRO A 216 -5.56 9.45 8.59
N LEU A 217 -4.70 9.18 9.57
CA LEU A 217 -3.27 9.00 9.33
C LEU A 217 -3.00 7.92 8.28
N GLY A 218 -2.02 8.16 7.42
CA GLY A 218 -1.66 7.21 6.36
C GLY A 218 -2.59 7.22 5.14
N ARG A 219 -3.69 7.98 5.16
CA ARG A 219 -4.52 8.18 3.97
C ARG A 219 -3.81 8.98 2.88
N VAL A 220 -2.93 9.90 3.28
CA VAL A 220 -2.01 10.62 2.39
C VAL A 220 -0.58 10.33 2.82
N ARG A 221 0.20 9.72 1.92
CA ARG A 221 1.59 9.29 2.14
C ARG A 221 2.51 9.93 1.11
N SER A 222 3.73 10.24 1.53
CA SER A 222 4.76 10.86 0.67
C SER A 222 6.06 10.07 0.72
N ALA A 223 6.50 9.61 -0.44
CA ALA A 223 7.76 8.89 -0.63
C ALA A 223 8.73 9.72 -1.48
N PHE A 224 10.03 9.51 -1.29
CA PHE A 224 11.03 10.14 -2.15
C PHE A 224 10.89 9.63 -3.59
N ALA A 225 10.99 10.55 -4.55
CA ALA A 225 11.15 10.22 -5.97
C ALA A 225 12.52 10.71 -6.47
N SER A 226 12.78 10.54 -7.76
CA SER A 226 13.99 11.07 -8.40
C SER A 226 14.08 12.60 -8.29
N GLY A 227 15.25 13.14 -7.92
CA GLY A 227 15.47 14.58 -7.80
C GLY A 227 14.88 15.16 -6.51
N ASP A 228 14.31 16.36 -6.60
CA ASP A 228 13.62 17.02 -5.47
C ASP A 228 12.12 16.68 -5.39
N ALA A 229 11.64 15.84 -6.31
CA ALA A 229 10.24 15.46 -6.39
C ALA A 229 9.87 14.37 -5.37
N ARG A 230 8.57 14.27 -5.09
CA ARG A 230 8.00 13.23 -4.24
C ARG A 230 6.86 12.53 -4.95
N THR A 231 6.74 11.23 -4.69
CA THR A 231 5.58 10.43 -5.08
C THR A 231 4.58 10.49 -3.94
N LEU A 232 3.39 10.99 -4.26
CA LEU A 232 2.27 11.10 -3.34
C LEU A 232 1.28 9.97 -3.60
N ARG A 233 0.84 9.36 -2.52
CA ARG A 233 -0.25 8.39 -2.51
C ARG A 233 -1.38 8.96 -1.69
N ALA A 234 -2.58 9.02 -2.26
CA ALA A 234 -3.79 9.42 -1.55
C ALA A 234 -4.92 8.44 -1.84
N ASP A 235 -5.70 8.10 -0.83
CA ASP A 235 -6.81 7.16 -0.96
C ASP A 235 -8.12 7.74 -0.42
N GLY A 236 -9.23 7.18 -0.87
CA GLY A 236 -10.54 7.52 -0.35
C GLY A 236 -11.61 6.50 -0.75
N PRO A 237 -12.86 6.72 -0.32
CA PRO A 237 -13.94 5.78 -0.60
C PRO A 237 -14.16 5.62 -2.10
N GLY A 238 -13.80 4.44 -2.62
CA GLY A 238 -13.98 4.10 -4.03
C GLY A 238 -12.91 4.63 -4.97
N TRP A 239 -11.80 5.19 -4.49
CA TRP A 239 -10.73 5.66 -5.37
C TRP A 239 -9.33 5.63 -4.75
N SER A 240 -8.34 5.62 -5.63
CA SER A 240 -6.92 5.70 -5.31
C SER A 240 -6.26 6.69 -6.25
N MET A 241 -5.40 7.57 -5.73
CA MET A 241 -4.61 8.52 -6.50
C MET A 241 -3.12 8.34 -6.24
N VAL A 242 -2.33 8.37 -7.31
CA VAL A 242 -0.87 8.41 -7.28
C VAL A 242 -0.43 9.65 -8.04
N ALA A 243 0.46 10.46 -7.48
CA ALA A 243 0.90 11.69 -8.14
C ALA A 243 2.39 11.92 -7.94
N ARG A 244 2.99 12.70 -8.83
CA ARG A 244 4.31 13.27 -8.62
C ARG A 244 4.22 14.77 -8.49
N THR A 245 4.85 15.32 -7.47
CA THR A 245 4.82 16.77 -7.16
C THR A 245 5.32 17.66 -8.30
N ASP A 246 6.12 17.11 -9.22
CA ASP A 246 6.70 17.81 -10.37
C ASP A 246 6.00 17.54 -11.71
N ASP A 247 4.97 16.68 -11.75
CA ASP A 247 4.41 16.14 -13.00
C ASP A 247 2.86 16.05 -12.95
N ILE A 248 2.29 14.85 -13.17
CA ILE A 248 0.86 14.58 -13.27
C ILE A 248 0.35 13.73 -12.09
N ALA A 249 -0.92 13.35 -12.13
CA ALA A 249 -1.50 12.33 -11.27
C ALA A 249 -2.19 11.22 -12.08
N PHE A 250 -2.35 10.06 -11.48
CA PHE A 250 -3.16 8.94 -11.94
C PHE A 250 -4.24 8.64 -10.91
N VAL A 251 -5.46 8.38 -11.38
CA VAL A 251 -6.62 8.03 -10.55
C VAL A 251 -7.14 6.67 -10.97
N LEU A 252 -7.43 5.83 -9.99
CA LEU A 252 -8.09 4.54 -10.16
C LEU A 252 -9.41 4.58 -9.38
N LEU A 253 -10.47 4.01 -9.95
CA LEU A 253 -11.83 4.05 -9.38
C LEU A 253 -12.38 2.64 -9.21
N ASP A 254 -13.16 2.39 -8.16
CA ASP A 254 -13.84 1.11 -7.99
C ASP A 254 -14.91 0.88 -9.07
N ASP A 255 -15.58 1.96 -9.50
CA ASP A 255 -16.65 1.91 -10.50
C ASP A 255 -16.13 1.70 -11.94
N GLU A 256 -14.81 1.84 -12.16
CA GLU A 256 -14.15 1.69 -13.46
C GLU A 256 -12.98 0.71 -13.35
N PRO A 257 -13.29 -0.59 -13.33
CA PRO A 257 -12.32 -1.63 -13.01
C PRO A 257 -11.20 -1.72 -14.05
N GLY A 258 -9.95 -1.69 -13.59
CA GLY A 258 -8.76 -1.84 -14.43
C GLY A 258 -8.35 -0.59 -15.19
N GLU A 259 -9.14 0.49 -15.12
CA GLU A 259 -8.83 1.75 -15.79
C GLU A 259 -7.88 2.61 -14.94
N VAL A 260 -6.92 3.25 -15.63
CA VAL A 260 -5.98 4.20 -15.03
C VAL A 260 -6.18 5.55 -15.70
N LEU A 261 -6.75 6.49 -14.94
CA LEU A 261 -7.19 7.78 -15.47
C LEU A 261 -6.12 8.85 -15.21
N PRO A 262 -5.40 9.32 -16.24
CA PRO A 262 -4.39 10.35 -16.07
C PRO A 262 -5.03 11.72 -15.84
N VAL A 263 -4.40 12.52 -14.98
CA VAL A 263 -4.79 13.89 -14.64
C VAL A 263 -3.62 14.81 -14.94
N GLY A 264 -3.77 15.59 -16.00
CA GLY A 264 -2.77 16.57 -16.40
C GLY A 264 -2.52 17.62 -15.33
N ARG A 265 -1.33 18.22 -15.37
CA ARG A 265 -0.88 19.19 -14.37
C ARG A 265 -1.84 20.39 -14.23
N GLY A 266 -2.18 21.03 -15.34
CA GLY A 266 -3.04 22.22 -15.32
C GLY A 266 -2.56 23.31 -14.33
N PRO A 267 -3.42 24.29 -14.02
CA PRO A 267 -3.08 25.35 -13.07
C PRO A 267 -3.28 24.96 -11.60
N GLU A 268 -4.16 24.00 -11.30
CA GLU A 268 -4.58 23.70 -9.92
C GLU A 268 -3.83 22.53 -9.27
N LEU A 269 -3.42 21.51 -10.04
CA LEU A 269 -2.80 20.30 -9.47
C LEU A 269 -1.51 20.62 -8.69
N PRO A 270 -0.57 21.46 -9.18
CA PRO A 270 0.68 21.70 -8.46
C PRO A 270 0.48 22.22 -7.04
N GLY A 271 -0.44 23.18 -6.85
CA GLY A 271 -0.74 23.72 -5.53
C GLY A 271 -1.41 22.70 -4.61
N LEU A 272 -2.27 21.83 -5.17
CA LEU A 272 -2.86 20.72 -4.44
C LEU A 272 -1.80 19.71 -3.98
N LEU A 273 -0.90 19.28 -4.88
CA LEU A 273 0.14 18.31 -4.54
C LEU A 273 1.13 18.87 -3.51
N GLU A 274 1.47 20.16 -3.58
CA GLU A 274 2.29 20.80 -2.56
C GLU A 274 1.60 20.81 -1.19
N ALA A 275 0.30 21.09 -1.14
CA ALA A 275 -0.47 21.05 0.11
C ALA A 275 -0.55 19.63 0.69
N LEU A 276 -0.80 18.63 -0.17
CA LEU A 276 -0.81 17.22 0.22
C LEU A 276 0.55 16.76 0.75
N ASP A 277 1.66 17.12 0.08
CA ASP A 277 3.00 16.73 0.54
C ASP A 277 3.36 17.32 1.92
N LYS A 278 2.86 18.52 2.23
CA LYS A 278 3.07 19.16 3.54
C LYS A 278 2.33 18.44 4.67
N MET A 279 1.16 17.85 4.38
CA MET A 279 0.39 17.11 5.39
C MET A 279 0.68 15.61 5.40
N ALA A 280 1.23 15.07 4.32
CA ALA A 280 1.50 13.65 4.18
C ALA A 280 2.40 13.16 5.32
N VAL A 281 2.04 11.99 5.86
CA VAL A 281 2.91 11.32 6.82
C VAL A 281 4.17 10.86 6.08
N ARG A 282 5.33 11.10 6.69
CA ARG A 282 6.64 10.78 6.12
C ARG A 282 7.28 9.65 6.93
N PRO A 283 7.95 8.69 6.26
CA PRO A 283 8.87 7.79 6.96
C PRO A 283 9.95 8.62 7.64
N VAL A 284 10.22 8.33 8.92
CA VAL A 284 11.34 8.89 9.68
C VAL A 284 12.64 8.19 9.34
#